data_AF-A0A6I2MTS4-F1
#
_entry.id   AF-A0A6I2MTS4-F1
#
_cell.length_a   1.000
_cell.length_b   1.000
_cell.length_c   1.000
_cell.angle_alpha   90.00
_cell.angle_beta   90.00
_cell.angle_gamma   90.00
#
_symmetry.space_group_name_H-M   'P 1'
#
loop_
_entity.id
_entity.type
_entity.pdbx_description
1 polymer ?
#
loop_
_entity_poly.entity_id
_entity_poly.type
_entity_poly.pdbx_seq_one_letter_code
_entity_poly.pdbx_strand_id
1 'polypeptide(L)'
;MKKRTLNAVGFLCFVLGTNGMLAQNYEPTKELVKKHTVMEQYEPDMILSVDEREQLKEKHKNLIAKRKSVLDTLDISERRRQRLLRVLSKSPFSNELNKAMADIEFEDETDNQ
;
A
#
# COMPACT_ATOMS: atom_id res chain seq x y z
N MET A 1 47.27 9.08 -59.45
CA MET A 1 46.23 8.05 -59.12
C MET A 1 46.10 7.75 -57.62
N LYS A 2 47.12 7.97 -56.77
CA LYS A 2 47.11 7.62 -55.32
C LYS A 2 46.12 8.39 -54.43
N LYS A 3 45.64 9.58 -54.84
CA LYS A 3 44.69 10.39 -54.04
C LYS A 3 43.26 9.86 -54.09
N ARG A 4 42.89 9.15 -55.17
CA ARG A 4 41.54 8.55 -55.31
C ARG A 4 41.39 7.27 -54.49
N THR A 5 42.46 6.50 -54.33
CA THR A 5 42.47 5.28 -53.50
C THR A 5 42.45 5.61 -52.01
N LEU A 6 43.08 6.70 -51.58
CA LEU A 6 43.08 7.12 -50.17
C LEU A 6 41.68 7.60 -49.71
N ASN A 7 40.98 8.35 -50.56
CA ASN A 7 39.62 8.81 -50.26
C ASN A 7 38.60 7.66 -50.22
N ALA A 8 38.79 6.62 -51.04
CA ALA A 8 37.92 5.44 -51.06
C ALA A 8 38.06 4.59 -49.78
N VAL A 9 39.28 4.46 -49.24
CA VAL A 9 39.53 3.73 -47.98
C VAL A 9 38.95 4.48 -46.77
N GLY A 10 39.08 5.80 -46.73
CA GLY A 10 38.46 6.61 -45.68
C GLY A 10 36.93 6.53 -45.66
N PHE A 11 36.31 6.48 -46.84
CA PHE A 11 34.85 6.33 -46.96
C PHE A 11 34.38 4.92 -46.52
N LEU A 12 35.15 3.88 -46.83
CA LEU A 12 34.84 2.50 -46.43
C LEU A 12 34.87 2.33 -44.89
N CYS A 13 35.85 2.93 -44.20
CA CYS A 13 35.94 2.89 -42.74
C CYS A 13 34.80 3.67 -42.06
N PHE A 14 34.31 4.76 -42.67
CA PHE A 14 33.17 5.52 -42.14
C PHE A 14 31.86 4.73 -42.23
N VAL A 15 31.65 3.96 -43.31
CA VAL A 15 30.44 3.12 -43.51
C VAL A 15 30.44 1.88 -42.60
N LEU A 16 31.61 1.33 -42.27
CA LEU A 16 31.71 0.19 -41.36
C LEU A 16 31.56 0.60 -39.89
N GLY A 17 31.90 1.85 -39.52
CA GLY A 17 31.80 2.36 -38.15
C GLY A 17 30.38 2.66 -37.66
N THR A 18 29.42 2.93 -38.56
CA THR A 18 28.04 3.31 -38.16
C THR A 18 27.18 2.15 -37.69
N ASN A 19 27.56 0.89 -37.97
CA ASN A 19 26.78 -0.28 -37.58
C ASN A 19 26.93 -0.66 -36.09
N GLY A 20 27.87 -0.06 -35.35
CA GLY A 20 28.10 -0.32 -33.93
C GLY A 20 27.13 0.40 -32.96
N MET A 21 26.41 1.43 -33.42
CA MET A 21 25.58 2.26 -32.53
C MET A 21 24.17 1.69 -32.28
N LEU A 22 23.76 0.62 -32.97
CA LEU A 22 22.44 0.01 -32.80
C LEU A 22 22.36 -1.05 -31.70
N ALA A 23 23.49 -1.47 -31.12
CA ALA A 23 23.56 -2.60 -30.19
C ALA A 23 23.27 -2.28 -28.71
N GLN A 24 22.96 -1.03 -28.35
CA GLN A 24 22.80 -0.60 -26.95
C GLN A 24 21.36 -0.31 -26.49
N ASN A 25 20.36 -0.48 -27.36
CA ASN A 25 18.96 -0.29 -26.97
C ASN A 25 18.37 -1.57 -26.38
N TYR A 26 18.87 -1.99 -25.21
CA TYR A 26 18.15 -2.94 -24.38
C TYR A 26 17.10 -2.16 -23.58
N GLU A 27 15.88 -2.08 -24.10
CA GLU A 27 14.74 -1.71 -23.27
C GLU A 27 14.31 -2.94 -22.48
N PRO A 28 14.51 -2.99 -21.14
CA PRO A 28 13.94 -4.08 -20.36
C PRO A 28 12.43 -3.98 -20.49
N THR A 29 11.82 -4.99 -21.12
CA THR A 29 10.38 -5.19 -21.06
C THR A 29 10.00 -5.22 -19.58
N LYS A 30 9.19 -4.24 -19.15
CA LYS A 30 8.64 -4.17 -17.79
C LYS A 30 7.61 -5.28 -17.62
N GLU A 31 8.05 -6.53 -17.59
CA GLU A 31 7.20 -7.64 -17.18
C GLU A 31 6.78 -7.36 -15.74
N LEU A 32 5.47 -7.21 -15.54
CA LEU A 32 4.88 -6.96 -14.23
C LEU A 32 4.95 -8.25 -13.43
N VAL A 33 6.11 -8.52 -12.83
CA VAL A 33 6.29 -9.67 -11.93
C VAL A 33 5.38 -9.46 -10.71
N LYS A 34 4.29 -10.24 -10.65
CA LYS A 34 3.42 -10.29 -9.48
C LYS A 34 4.17 -11.00 -8.36
N LYS A 35 4.46 -10.25 -7.29
CA LYS A 35 5.09 -10.80 -6.09
C LYS A 35 4.03 -11.53 -5.27
N HIS A 36 4.29 -12.79 -4.97
CA HIS A 36 3.46 -13.61 -4.08
C HIS A 36 4.19 -13.81 -2.75
N THR A 37 3.43 -13.87 -1.65
CA THR A 37 4.01 -14.28 -0.37
C THR A 37 4.25 -15.79 -0.35
N VAL A 38 5.15 -16.28 0.51
CA VAL A 38 5.44 -17.72 0.62
C VAL A 38 4.16 -18.51 0.93
N MET A 39 3.30 -18.00 1.81
CA MET A 39 2.03 -18.66 2.15
C MET A 39 1.06 -18.74 0.96
N GLU A 40 1.02 -17.71 0.09
CA GLU A 40 0.19 -17.71 -1.12
C GLU A 40 0.59 -18.81 -2.11
N GLN A 41 1.82 -19.33 -2.02
CA GLN A 41 2.26 -20.44 -2.86
C GLN A 41 1.78 -21.80 -2.37
N TYR A 42 1.59 -21.97 -1.05
CA TYR A 42 1.28 -23.27 -0.44
C TYR A 42 -0.18 -23.43 -0.05
N GLU A 43 -0.87 -22.36 0.36
CA GLU A 43 -2.26 -22.41 0.83
C GLU A 43 -3.04 -21.15 0.39
N PRO A 44 -3.34 -21.00 -0.92
CA PRO A 44 -4.02 -19.80 -1.43
C PRO A 44 -5.44 -19.62 -0.89
N ASP A 45 -6.17 -20.70 -0.64
CA ASP A 45 -7.57 -20.67 -0.20
C ASP A 45 -7.73 -20.17 1.25
N MET A 46 -6.65 -20.20 2.04
CA MET A 46 -6.62 -19.71 3.42
C MET A 46 -6.27 -18.22 3.51
N ILE A 47 -5.98 -17.58 2.39
CA ILE A 47 -5.51 -16.20 2.33
C ILE A 47 -6.61 -15.31 1.77
N LEU A 48 -6.90 -14.25 2.53
CA LEU A 48 -7.87 -13.25 2.13
C LEU A 48 -7.50 -12.62 0.78
N SER A 49 -8.51 -12.38 -0.05
CA SER A 49 -8.31 -11.66 -1.30
C SER A 49 -7.78 -10.25 -1.04
N VAL A 50 -7.20 -9.62 -2.07
CA VAL A 50 -6.67 -8.25 -1.94
C VAL A 50 -7.81 -7.29 -1.55
N ASP A 51 -8.97 -7.43 -2.20
CA ASP A 51 -10.15 -6.59 -1.96
C ASP A 51 -10.68 -6.77 -0.53
N GLU A 52 -10.76 -8.00 -0.03
CA GLU A 52 -11.15 -8.26 1.37
C GLU A 52 -10.17 -7.63 2.36
N ARG A 53 -8.86 -7.72 2.08
CA ARG A 53 -7.83 -7.08 2.91
C ARG A 53 -7.99 -5.56 2.93
N GLU A 54 -8.32 -4.95 1.80
CA GLU A 54 -8.57 -3.51 1.72
C GLU A 54 -9.83 -3.12 2.49
N GLN A 55 -10.93 -3.84 2.29
CA GLN A 55 -12.18 -3.62 3.03
C GLN A 55 -11.98 -3.76 4.54
N LEU A 56 -11.22 -4.74 5.01
CA LEU A 56 -10.93 -4.91 6.44
C LEU A 56 -10.10 -3.74 6.99
N LYS A 57 -9.13 -3.22 6.22
CA LYS A 57 -8.37 -2.03 6.61
C LYS A 57 -9.26 -0.80 6.70
N GLU A 58 -10.18 -0.62 5.75
CA GLU A 58 -11.14 0.49 5.77
C GLU A 58 -12.10 0.38 6.95
N LYS A 59 -12.69 -0.81 7.18
CA LYS A 59 -13.51 -1.09 8.36
C LYS A 59 -12.77 -0.76 9.66
N HIS A 60 -11.49 -1.14 9.75
CA HIS A 60 -10.67 -0.83 10.92
C HIS A 60 -10.46 0.69 11.10
N LYS A 61 -10.15 1.44 10.04
CA LYS A 61 -10.04 2.91 10.08
C LYS A 61 -11.34 3.58 10.51
N ASN A 62 -12.46 3.15 9.93
CA ASN A 62 -13.79 3.68 10.23
C ASN A 62 -14.17 3.43 11.69
N LEU A 63 -13.85 2.25 12.22
CA LEU A 63 -14.10 1.91 13.61
C LEU A 63 -13.30 2.79 14.58
N ILE A 64 -12.01 3.02 14.28
CA ILE A 64 -11.18 3.95 15.07
C ILE A 64 -11.74 5.37 15.02
N ALA A 65 -12.15 5.83 13.83
CA ALA A 65 -12.75 7.15 13.66
C ALA A 65 -14.05 7.30 14.47
N LYS A 66 -14.92 6.29 14.44
CA LYS A 66 -16.16 6.25 15.25
C LYS A 66 -15.86 6.26 16.75
N ARG A 67 -14.88 5.48 17.21
CA ARG A 67 -14.48 5.49 18.64
C ARG A 67 -13.93 6.85 19.06
N LYS A 68 -13.17 7.51 18.18
CA LYS A 68 -12.69 8.86 18.42
C LYS A 68 -13.84 9.86 18.55
N SER A 69 -14.81 9.84 17.64
CA SER A 69 -15.96 10.75 17.71
C SER A 69 -16.78 10.53 18.97
N VAL A 70 -16.96 9.29 19.41
CA VAL A 70 -17.65 8.97 20.67
C VAL A 70 -16.91 9.49 21.89
N LEU A 71 -15.58 9.30 21.95
CA LEU A 71 -14.76 9.89 23.01
C LEU A 71 -14.83 11.42 23.02
N ASP A 72 -15.00 12.01 21.85
CA ASP A 72 -15.06 13.45 21.69
C ASP A 72 -16.37 14.03 22.24
N THR A 73 -17.48 13.29 22.21
CA THR A 73 -18.80 13.69 22.72
C THR A 73 -19.08 13.28 24.15
N LEU A 74 -18.24 12.44 24.75
CA LEU A 74 -18.46 11.91 26.10
C LEU A 74 -18.30 13.01 27.17
N ASP A 75 -19.23 13.08 28.13
CA ASP A 75 -19.12 13.96 29.30
C ASP A 75 -18.12 13.38 30.31
N ILE A 76 -16.83 13.55 30.03
CA ILE A 76 -15.73 13.17 30.91
C ILE A 76 -14.75 14.32 31.07
N SER A 77 -13.97 14.28 32.15
CA SER A 77 -12.88 15.23 32.33
C SER A 77 -11.89 15.19 31.17
N GLU A 78 -11.40 16.36 30.77
CA GLU A 78 -10.44 16.51 29.66
C GLU A 78 -9.20 15.63 29.85
N ARG A 79 -8.73 15.48 31.10
CA ARG A 79 -7.62 14.59 31.43
C ARG A 79 -7.92 13.12 31.10
N ARG A 80 -9.13 12.66 31.38
CA ARG A 80 -9.57 11.29 31.06
C ARG A 80 -9.72 11.12 29.54
N ARG A 81 -10.27 12.13 28.85
CA ARG A 81 -10.43 12.15 27.39
C ARG A 81 -9.10 12.02 26.68
N GLN A 82 -8.11 12.84 27.05
CA GLN A 82 -6.75 12.76 26.49
C GLN A 82 -6.08 11.42 26.77
N ARG A 83 -6.27 10.84 27.96
CA ARG A 83 -5.75 9.50 28.28
C ARG A 83 -6.36 8.45 27.34
N LEU A 84 -7.68 8.44 27.18
CA LEU A 84 -8.37 7.48 26.31
C LEU A 84 -8.00 7.68 24.84
N LEU A 85 -7.82 8.91 24.36
CA LEU A 85 -7.33 9.18 23.00
C LEU A 85 -5.90 8.66 22.76
N ARG A 86 -5.00 8.78 23.75
CA ARG A 86 -3.64 8.18 23.68
C ARG A 86 -3.69 6.66 23.69
N VAL A 87 -4.65 6.08 24.39
CA VAL A 87 -4.85 4.62 24.40
C VAL A 87 -5.42 4.19 23.05
N LEU A 88 -6.42 4.89 22.50
CA LEU A 88 -7.02 4.62 21.20
C LEU A 88 -5.97 4.59 20.07
N SER A 89 -5.00 5.52 20.10
CA SER A 89 -3.93 5.57 19.09
C SER A 89 -2.91 4.44 19.18
N LYS A 90 -2.72 3.86 20.38
CA LYS A 90 -1.79 2.74 20.61
C LYS A 90 -2.46 1.37 20.43
N SER A 91 -3.63 1.20 21.05
CA SER A 91 -4.38 -0.04 21.10
C SER A 91 -5.89 0.24 21.07
N PRO A 92 -6.48 0.27 19.86
CA PRO A 92 -7.87 0.69 19.71
C PRO A 92 -8.87 -0.25 20.38
N PHE A 93 -8.49 -1.49 20.71
CA PHE A 93 -9.32 -2.51 21.37
C PHE A 93 -8.87 -2.86 22.79
N SER A 94 -8.19 -1.94 23.49
CA SER A 94 -7.80 -2.18 24.89
C SER A 94 -9.00 -2.35 25.82
N ASN A 95 -8.81 -3.13 26.90
CA ASN A 95 -9.84 -3.32 27.92
C ASN A 95 -10.28 -2.01 28.59
N GLU A 96 -9.35 -1.08 28.82
CA GLU A 96 -9.66 0.24 29.38
C GLU A 96 -10.61 1.03 28.46
N LEU A 97 -10.34 1.01 27.16
CA LEU A 97 -11.16 1.72 26.18
C LEU A 97 -12.52 1.04 25.99
N ASN A 98 -12.55 -0.30 25.92
CA ASN A 98 -13.80 -1.05 25.80
C ASN A 98 -14.69 -0.83 27.03
N LYS A 99 -14.12 -0.76 28.24
CA LYS A 99 -14.88 -0.43 29.45
C LYS A 99 -15.47 0.98 29.36
N ALA A 100 -14.66 1.97 28.98
CA ALA A 100 -15.13 3.34 28.82
C ALA A 100 -16.19 3.50 27.71
N MET A 101 -16.19 2.62 26.70
CA MET A 101 -17.21 2.58 25.65
C MET A 101 -18.46 1.80 26.10
N ALA A 102 -18.34 0.76 26.92
CA ALA A 102 -19.45 -0.04 27.40
C ALA A 102 -20.28 0.66 28.48
N ASP A 103 -19.67 1.58 29.23
CA ASP A 103 -20.38 2.46 30.18
C ASP A 103 -21.33 3.45 29.45
N ILE A 104 -21.22 3.55 28.13
CA ILE A 104 -22.13 4.31 27.27
C ILE A 104 -23.27 3.36 26.94
N GLU A 105 -24.43 3.55 27.54
CA GLU A 105 -25.67 2.89 27.13
C GLU A 105 -25.93 3.26 25.67
N PHE A 106 -25.50 2.39 24.75
CA PHE A 106 -26.04 2.39 23.42
C PHE A 106 -27.42 1.74 23.57
N GLU A 107 -28.47 2.53 23.42
CA GLU A 107 -29.75 1.97 22.97
C GLU A 107 -29.45 1.36 21.61
N ASP A 108 -29.04 0.09 21.61
CA ASP A 108 -28.98 -0.70 20.39
C ASP A 108 -30.42 -0.73 19.89
N GLU A 109 -30.68 -0.04 18.78
CA GLU A 109 -31.93 -0.14 18.02
C GLU A 109 -32.12 -1.62 17.66
N THR A 110 -32.78 -2.36 18.55
CA THR A 110 -33.37 -3.65 18.27
C THR A 110 -34.61 -3.40 17.42
N ASP A 111 -34.42 -3.04 16.15
CA ASP A 111 -35.49 -2.97 15.17
C ASP A 111 -35.19 -3.91 14.00
N ASN A 112 -35.67 -5.14 14.17
CA ASN A 112 -36.52 -5.88 13.22
C ASN A 112 -36.21 -5.73 11.71
N GLN A 113 -35.47 -6.68 11.12
CA GLN A 113 -35.89 -7.56 9.99
C GLN A 113 -34.74 -8.44 9.48
#